data_AF-A0A7S2MJN4-F1
#
_entry.id   AF-A0A7S2MJN4-F1
#
_cell.length_a   1.000
_cell.length_b   1.000
_cell.length_c   1.000
_cell.angle_alpha   90.00
_cell.angle_beta   90.00
_cell.angle_gamma   90.00
#
_symmetry.space_group_name_H-M   'P 1'
#
loop_
_entity.id
_entity.type
_entity.pdbx_description
1 polymer ?
#
loop_
_entity_poly.entity_id
_entity_poly.type
_entity_poly.pdbx_seq_one_letter_code
_entity_poly.pdbx_strand_id
1 'polypeptide(L)'
;KRYFFFGNKSFYSIYQINQIIIMSSSKSNNNNNSKTPPPPPPPFINTNPFFSMGLSTYQVPLTLFSTNRHKLCSSLLSNTPTPNTPTSTIVFLEGGKDQTRYDTDHEPIFHQESYFYYLFGVKEPNVSGAIVVES
;
A
#
# COMPACT_ATOMS: atom_id res chain seq x y z
N LYS A 1 1.04 -4.98 23.65
CA LYS A 1 1.99 -4.36 22.68
C LYS A 1 2.91 -5.45 22.13
N ARG A 2 2.58 -6.05 20.98
CA ARG A 2 3.49 -6.99 20.29
C ARG A 2 4.09 -6.26 19.10
N TYR A 3 5.41 -6.08 19.12
CA TYR A 3 6.20 -5.62 17.98
C TYR A 3 6.54 -6.84 17.14
N PHE A 4 6.16 -6.85 15.87
CA PHE A 4 6.74 -7.79 14.92
C PHE A 4 7.94 -7.10 14.28
N PHE A 5 9.14 -7.55 14.66
CA PHE A 5 10.38 -7.26 13.96
C PHE A 5 10.51 -8.25 12.81
N PHE A 6 10.50 -7.76 11.58
CA PHE A 6 11.11 -8.48 10.46
C PHE A 6 12.32 -7.68 9.98
N GLY A 7 13.47 -8.37 9.97
CA GLY A 7 14.78 -7.79 9.75
C GLY A 7 14.97 -7.16 8.38
N ASN A 8 15.94 -6.24 8.35
CA ASN A 8 16.47 -5.46 7.24
C ASN A 8 15.60 -4.30 6.75
N LYS A 9 15.98 -3.12 7.28
CA LYS A 9 15.55 -1.75 6.99
C LYS A 9 15.00 -1.55 5.56
N SER A 10 13.67 -1.52 5.45
CA SER A 10 12.96 -0.69 4.48
C SER A 10 12.11 0.30 5.26
N PHE A 11 12.25 1.59 4.96
CA PHE A 11 11.51 2.66 5.59
C PHE A 11 10.06 2.63 5.09
N TYR A 12 9.10 2.30 5.97
CA TYR A 12 7.67 2.42 5.71
C TYR A 12 7.17 3.75 6.27
N SER A 13 6.58 4.60 5.43
CA SER A 13 5.89 5.81 5.87
C SER A 13 4.56 5.44 6.53
N ILE A 14 4.59 5.27 7.84
CA ILE A 14 3.44 5.02 8.71
C ILE A 14 2.59 6.29 8.82
N TYR A 15 1.51 6.38 8.05
CA TYR A 15 0.40 7.27 8.40
C TYR A 15 -0.49 6.54 9.42
N GLN A 16 -0.60 7.14 10.61
CA GLN A 16 -1.50 6.73 11.68
C GLN A 16 -2.93 6.59 11.15
N ILE A 17 -3.35 5.36 10.88
CA ILE A 17 -4.52 4.65 11.42
C ILE A 17 -4.40 3.19 10.91
N ASN A 18 -4.15 2.27 11.84
CA ASN A 18 -4.18 0.82 11.73
C ASN A 18 -3.31 0.15 10.64
N GLN A 19 -2.08 -0.21 11.03
CA GLN A 19 -1.32 -1.42 10.64
C GLN A 19 -1.56 -1.94 9.21
N ILE A 20 -1.23 -1.14 8.20
CA ILE A 20 -1.17 -1.59 6.81
C ILE A 20 0.24 -2.07 6.53
N ILE A 21 0.37 -3.34 6.15
CA ILE A 21 1.63 -3.90 5.67
C ILE A 21 1.45 -4.18 4.19
N ILE A 22 2.22 -3.47 3.36
CA ILE A 22 2.37 -3.76 1.94
C ILE A 22 3.69 -4.47 1.78
N MET A 23 3.65 -5.70 1.28
CA MET A 23 4.84 -6.50 0.99
C MET A 23 5.13 -6.40 -0.50
N SER A 24 6.33 -5.95 -0.86
CA SER A 24 6.89 -6.02 -2.20
C SER A 24 8.28 -6.65 -2.15
N SER A 25 8.61 -7.48 -3.14
CA SER A 25 9.95 -8.03 -3.27
C SER A 25 10.84 -7.00 -3.96
N SER A 26 11.80 -6.40 -3.24
CA SER A 26 12.81 -5.53 -3.85
C SER A 26 14.21 -6.10 -3.64
N LYS A 27 15.01 -6.12 -4.71
CA LYS A 27 16.44 -6.47 -4.67
C LYS A 27 17.22 -5.20 -4.31
N SER A 28 17.92 -5.24 -3.18
CA SER A 28 18.81 -4.15 -2.74
C SER A 28 20.00 -4.03 -3.70
N ASN A 29 20.13 -2.90 -4.40
CA ASN A 29 21.29 -2.56 -5.21
C ASN A 29 22.08 -1.44 -4.48
N ASN A 30 23.15 -1.84 -3.81
CA ASN A 30 24.09 -0.93 -3.15
C ASN A 30 25.09 -0.39 -4.18
N ASN A 31 24.89 0.82 -4.69
CA ASN A 31 25.94 1.58 -5.35
C ASN A 31 26.10 2.94 -4.68
N ASN A 32 27.15 3.06 -3.87
CA ASN A 32 27.62 4.30 -3.28
C ASN A 32 28.41 5.08 -4.34
N ASN A 33 28.16 6.40 -4.44
CA ASN A 33 29.12 7.49 -4.69
C ASN A 33 28.65 8.54 -5.72
N SER A 34 28.02 9.62 -5.24
CA SER A 34 28.36 11.00 -5.65
C SER A 34 27.83 11.97 -4.59
N LYS A 35 28.73 12.72 -3.94
CA LYS A 35 28.36 13.76 -2.96
C LYS A 35 28.18 15.08 -3.71
N THR A 36 26.96 15.36 -4.16
CA THR A 36 26.50 16.74 -4.37
C THR A 36 25.78 17.20 -3.11
N PRO A 37 25.89 18.49 -2.73
CA PRO A 37 25.14 19.00 -1.58
C PRO A 37 23.63 18.79 -1.84
N PRO A 38 22.88 18.30 -0.84
CA PRO A 38 21.45 18.06 -1.03
C PRO A 38 20.78 19.39 -1.40
N PRO A 39 19.89 19.41 -2.40
CA PRO A 39 19.11 20.60 -2.71
C PRO A 39 18.37 21.07 -1.45
N PRO A 40 18.16 22.38 -1.28
CA PRO A 40 17.42 22.91 -0.15
C PRO A 40 16.06 22.20 -0.07
N PRO A 41 15.63 21.78 1.14
CA PRO A 41 14.36 21.11 1.29
C PRO A 41 13.26 22.03 0.73
N PRO A 42 12.38 21.52 -0.15
CA PRO A 42 11.25 22.31 -0.61
C PRO A 42 10.43 22.76 0.60
N PRO A 43 9.81 23.95 0.56
CA PRO A 43 9.00 24.45 1.67
C PRO A 43 7.98 23.40 2.08
N PHE A 44 7.83 23.17 3.38
CA PHE A 44 6.85 22.22 3.92
C PHE A 44 5.45 22.74 3.66
N ILE A 45 4.92 22.44 2.48
CA ILE A 45 3.53 22.64 2.15
C ILE A 45 2.77 21.51 2.87
N ASN A 46 1.84 21.86 3.76
CA ASN A 46 0.88 20.92 4.33
C ASN A 46 -0.10 20.48 3.23
N THR A 47 0.38 19.72 2.25
CA THR A 47 -0.41 19.18 1.16
C THR A 47 -0.72 17.73 1.47
N ASN A 48 -2.00 17.42 1.65
CA ASN A 48 -2.47 16.04 1.66
C ASN A 48 -1.94 15.33 0.39
N PRO A 49 -1.37 14.13 0.52
CA PRO A 49 -0.80 13.46 -0.64
C PRO A 49 -1.91 13.04 -1.61
N PHE A 50 -1.64 13.19 -2.90
CA PHE A 50 -2.56 12.86 -3.98
C PHE A 50 -1.83 12.18 -5.14
N PHE A 51 -2.58 11.40 -5.92
CA PHE A 51 -2.14 10.84 -7.19
C PHE A 51 -2.56 11.78 -8.33
N SER A 52 -1.64 12.06 -9.24
CA SER A 52 -1.87 12.85 -10.46
C SER A 52 -0.93 12.38 -11.55
N MET A 53 -1.35 12.53 -12.81
CA MET A 53 -0.54 12.27 -14.00
C MET A 53 0.10 13.56 -14.55
N GLY A 54 0.12 14.64 -13.76
CA GLY A 54 0.65 15.95 -14.14
C GLY A 54 -0.35 16.82 -14.91
N LEU A 55 0.13 17.95 -15.44
CA LEU A 55 -0.69 18.94 -16.17
C LEU A 55 -1.95 19.34 -15.37
N SER A 56 -3.11 19.36 -16.04
CA SER A 56 -4.43 19.62 -15.46
C SER A 56 -5.20 18.33 -15.12
N THR A 57 -4.51 17.23 -14.86
CA THR A 57 -5.18 15.96 -14.51
C THR A 57 -5.75 16.03 -13.09
N TYR A 58 -6.88 15.35 -12.89
CA TYR A 58 -7.56 15.34 -11.60
C TYR A 58 -6.65 14.77 -10.51
N GLN A 59 -6.57 15.48 -9.39
CA GLN A 59 -5.79 15.08 -8.24
C GLN A 59 -6.63 14.14 -7.37
N VAL A 60 -6.29 12.86 -7.36
CA VAL A 60 -6.98 11.86 -6.55
C VAL A 60 -6.36 11.84 -5.16
N PRO A 61 -7.07 12.26 -4.10
CA PRO A 61 -6.50 12.30 -2.76
C PRO A 61 -6.25 10.87 -2.25
N LEU A 62 -5.07 10.61 -1.66
CA LEU A 62 -4.75 9.28 -1.12
C LEU A 62 -5.63 8.93 0.11
N THR A 63 -6.27 9.92 0.72
CA THR A 63 -7.28 9.73 1.79
C THR A 63 -8.49 8.91 1.33
N LEU A 64 -8.75 8.83 0.02
CA LEU A 64 -9.78 7.98 -0.56
C LEU A 64 -9.59 6.52 -0.16
N PHE A 65 -8.38 5.98 -0.31
CA PHE A 65 -8.08 4.58 0.00
C PHE A 65 -8.18 4.31 1.51
N SER A 66 -7.78 5.28 2.34
CA SER A 66 -7.99 5.20 3.78
C SER A 66 -9.47 5.09 4.13
N THR A 67 -10.30 5.94 3.54
CA THR A 67 -11.76 5.91 3.74
C THR A 67 -12.36 4.56 3.34
N ASN A 68 -11.91 3.98 2.24
CA ASN A 68 -12.39 2.68 1.78
C ASN A 68 -12.05 1.56 2.76
N ARG A 69 -10.82 1.54 3.30
CA ARG A 69 -10.44 0.56 4.32
C ARG A 69 -11.22 0.72 5.62
N HIS A 70 -11.53 1.96 6.01
CA HIS A 70 -12.40 2.21 7.17
C HIS A 70 -13.80 1.62 6.95
N LYS A 71 -14.42 1.85 5.78
CA LYS A 71 -15.71 1.27 5.42
C LYS A 71 -15.69 -0.26 5.49
N LEU A 72 -14.63 -0.87 4.96
CA LEU A 72 -14.42 -2.32 5.05
C LEU A 72 -14.37 -2.79 6.51
N CYS A 73 -13.54 -2.17 7.34
CA CYS A 73 -13.41 -2.54 8.75
C CYS A 73 -14.74 -2.38 9.50
N SER A 74 -15.42 -1.24 9.34
CA SER A 74 -16.73 -0.99 9.96
C SER A 74 -17.77 -2.02 9.53
N SER A 75 -17.82 -2.38 8.24
CA SER A 75 -18.75 -3.38 7.73
C SER A 75 -18.44 -4.79 8.24
N LEU A 76 -17.15 -5.13 8.42
CA LEU A 76 -16.77 -6.41 9.00
C LEU A 76 -17.20 -6.49 10.46
N LEU A 77 -16.93 -5.44 11.25
CA LEU A 77 -17.32 -5.37 12.67
C LEU A 77 -18.84 -5.41 12.87
N SER A 78 -19.62 -4.76 11.99
CA SER A 78 -21.08 -4.78 12.09
C SER A 78 -21.70 -6.14 11.74
N ASN A 79 -21.03 -6.92 10.88
CA ASN A 79 -21.56 -8.16 10.33
C ASN A 79 -21.04 -9.42 11.03
N THR A 80 -20.17 -9.31 12.03
CA THR A 80 -19.70 -10.44 12.84
C THR A 80 -20.69 -10.76 13.97
N PRO A 81 -21.51 -11.83 13.88
CA PRO A 81 -22.66 -12.02 14.78
C PRO A 81 -22.34 -12.75 16.10
N THR A 82 -21.07 -13.01 16.43
CA THR A 82 -20.73 -14.03 17.44
C THR A 82 -19.94 -13.51 18.64
N PRO A 83 -20.27 -13.94 19.88
CA PRO A 83 -19.55 -13.58 21.11
C PRO A 83 -18.16 -14.23 21.24
N ASN A 84 -17.69 -14.95 20.22
CA ASN A 84 -16.37 -15.60 20.14
C ASN A 84 -15.56 -15.04 18.96
N THR A 85 -15.68 -13.75 18.68
CA THR A 85 -14.84 -13.11 17.66
C THR A 85 -13.39 -13.14 18.13
N PRO A 86 -12.43 -13.64 17.34
CA PRO A 86 -11.01 -13.53 17.68
C PRO A 86 -10.64 -12.05 17.89
N THR A 87 -9.84 -11.76 18.91
CA THR A 87 -9.42 -10.40 19.34
C THR A 87 -8.82 -9.54 18.21
N SER A 88 -8.39 -10.16 17.12
CA SER A 88 -7.88 -9.48 15.92
C SER A 88 -8.19 -10.32 14.69
N THR A 89 -8.85 -9.73 13.71
CA THR A 89 -9.08 -10.34 12.39
C THR A 89 -8.14 -9.70 11.37
N ILE A 90 -7.60 -10.47 10.42
CA ILE A 90 -6.72 -9.95 9.38
C ILE A 90 -7.37 -10.21 8.02
N VAL A 91 -7.55 -9.15 7.25
CA VAL A 91 -7.90 -9.23 5.83
C VAL A 91 -6.59 -9.26 5.05
N PHE A 92 -6.33 -10.35 4.34
CA PHE A 92 -5.17 -10.50 3.46
C PHE A 92 -5.63 -10.50 2.00
N LEU A 93 -4.99 -9.67 1.19
CA LEU A 93 -5.28 -9.54 -0.24
C LEU A 93 -3.97 -9.65 -1.03
N GLU A 94 -3.99 -10.54 -2.02
CA GLU A 94 -2.93 -10.67 -3.02
C GLU A 94 -3.24 -9.73 -4.19
N GLY A 95 -2.26 -8.91 -4.60
CA GLY A 95 -2.38 -8.04 -5.75
C GLY A 95 -2.20 -8.79 -7.06
N GLY A 96 -2.38 -8.07 -8.17
CA GLY A 96 -2.11 -8.54 -9.52
C GLY A 96 -0.64 -8.91 -9.70
N LYS A 97 -0.41 -9.96 -10.49
CA LYS A 97 0.93 -10.42 -10.88
C LYS A 97 1.27 -9.93 -12.28
N ASP A 98 2.55 -9.73 -12.53
CA ASP A 98 3.03 -9.54 -13.89
C ASP A 98 2.83 -10.82 -14.69
N GLN A 99 2.52 -10.65 -15.97
CA GLN A 99 2.31 -11.74 -16.90
C GLN A 99 3.17 -11.50 -18.13
N THR A 100 3.58 -12.59 -18.77
CA THR A 100 4.18 -12.54 -20.09
C THR A 100 3.18 -13.07 -21.11
N ARG A 101 3.29 -12.60 -22.35
CA ARG A 101 2.45 -13.10 -23.43
C ARG A 101 2.91 -14.50 -23.83
N TYR A 102 2.26 -15.52 -23.28
CA TYR A 102 2.63 -16.93 -23.49
C TYR A 102 4.12 -17.15 -23.13
N ASP A 103 4.84 -17.87 -23.99
CA ASP A 103 6.26 -18.16 -23.85
C ASP A 103 7.18 -17.05 -24.41
N THR A 104 6.62 -15.88 -24.76
CA THR A 104 7.41 -14.72 -25.22
C THR A 104 7.83 -13.86 -24.03
N ASP A 105 8.92 -13.09 -24.20
CA ASP A 105 9.40 -12.09 -23.24
C ASP A 105 8.57 -10.78 -23.24
N HIS A 106 7.43 -10.77 -23.94
CA HIS A 106 6.59 -9.59 -24.04
C HIS A 106 5.70 -9.40 -22.81
N GLU A 107 5.94 -8.33 -22.06
CA GLU A 107 5.13 -7.91 -20.91
C GLU A 107 4.00 -6.96 -21.36
N PRO A 108 2.72 -7.34 -21.19
CA PRO A 108 1.60 -6.44 -21.42
C PRO A 108 1.53 -5.36 -20.35
N ILE A 109 0.80 -4.28 -20.62
CA ILE A 109 0.60 -3.19 -19.66
C ILE A 109 -0.13 -3.74 -18.43
N PHE A 110 0.51 -3.63 -17.27
CA PHE A 110 -0.05 -4.10 -16.01
C PHE A 110 -1.24 -3.25 -15.57
N HIS A 111 -2.31 -3.94 -15.15
CA HIS A 111 -3.45 -3.36 -14.46
C HIS A 111 -3.67 -4.12 -13.15
N GLN A 112 -3.82 -3.35 -12.07
CA GLN A 112 -3.99 -3.89 -10.73
C GLN A 112 -5.35 -4.59 -10.58
N GLU A 113 -5.39 -5.61 -9.71
CA GLU A 113 -6.64 -6.25 -9.29
C GLU A 113 -7.56 -5.22 -8.61
N SER A 114 -8.85 -5.22 -8.97
CA SER A 114 -9.79 -4.15 -8.63
C SER A 114 -10.01 -3.99 -7.12
N TYR A 115 -10.16 -5.08 -6.35
CA TYR A 115 -10.34 -4.99 -4.90
C TYR A 115 -9.07 -4.50 -4.21
N PHE A 116 -7.91 -4.98 -4.65
CA PHE A 116 -6.61 -4.52 -4.16
C PHE A 116 -6.41 -3.02 -4.43
N TYR A 117 -6.66 -2.58 -5.65
CA TYR A 117 -6.56 -1.17 -6.03
C TYR A 117 -7.56 -0.30 -5.24
N TYR A 118 -8.79 -0.77 -5.04
CA TYR A 118 -9.82 -0.05 -4.29
C TYR A 118 -9.40 0.25 -2.84
N LEU A 119 -8.66 -0.67 -2.20
CA LEU A 119 -8.25 -0.54 -0.80
C LEU A 119 -6.88 0.11 -0.61
N PHE A 120 -5.96 -0.07 -1.55
CA PHE A 120 -4.57 0.37 -1.38
C PHE A 120 -4.12 1.42 -2.40
N GLY A 121 -4.72 1.50 -3.58
CA GLY A 121 -4.33 2.45 -4.64
C GLY A 121 -2.96 2.17 -5.27
N VAL A 122 -2.38 1.01 -4.99
CA VAL A 122 -1.04 0.59 -5.44
C VAL A 122 -1.11 0.14 -6.90
N LYS A 123 -0.17 0.62 -7.72
CA LYS A 123 -0.12 0.32 -9.17
C LYS A 123 0.96 -0.70 -9.51
N GLU A 124 1.79 -1.05 -8.54
CA GLU A 124 2.87 -1.99 -8.67
C GLU A 124 2.35 -3.43 -8.67
N PRO A 125 2.88 -4.28 -9.56
CA PRO A 125 2.58 -5.71 -9.59
C PRO A 125 3.30 -6.48 -8.48
N ASN A 126 2.90 -7.73 -8.26
CA ASN A 126 3.56 -8.69 -7.36
C ASN A 126 3.63 -8.20 -5.90
N VAL A 127 2.54 -7.57 -5.45
CA VAL A 127 2.38 -7.03 -4.10
C VAL A 127 1.30 -7.79 -3.33
N SER A 128 1.37 -7.73 -2.01
CA SER A 128 0.28 -8.19 -1.14
C SER A 128 0.07 -7.20 0.00
N GLY A 129 -1.16 -7.14 0.50
CA GLY A 129 -1.60 -6.18 1.48
C GLY A 129 -2.37 -6.87 2.60
N ALA A 130 -2.08 -6.48 3.84
CA ALA A 130 -2.83 -6.92 5.00
C ALA A 130 -3.47 -5.72 5.72
N ILE A 131 -4.71 -5.91 6.16
CA ILE A 131 -5.46 -4.95 6.99
C ILE A 131 -5.83 -5.67 8.28
N VAL A 132 -5.35 -5.15 9.40
CA VAL A 132 -5.74 -5.64 10.72
C VAL A 132 -7.03 -4.94 11.14
N VAL A 133 -8.06 -5.73 11.43
CA VAL A 133 -9.33 -5.29 12.00
C VAL A 133 -9.30 -5.67 13.48
N GLU A 134 -9.18 -4.66 14.33
CA GLU A 134 -9.29 -4.79 15.78
C GLU A 134 -10.76 -4.55 16.16
N SER A 135 -11.30 -5.41 17.03
CA SER A 135 -12.67 -5.33 17.58
C SER A 135 -12.78 -4.34 18.72
#